data_AF-A0A6G9YLL7-F1
#
_entry.id   AF-A0A6G9YLL7-F1
#
_cell.length_a   1.000
_cell.length_b   1.000
_cell.length_c   1.000
_cell.angle_alpha   90.00
_cell.angle_beta   90.00
_cell.angle_gamma   90.00
#
_symmetry.space_group_name_H-M   'P 1'
#
loop_
_entity.id
_entity.type
_entity.pdbx_description
1 polymer ?
#
loop_
_entity_poly.entity_id
_entity_poly.type
_entity_poly.pdbx_seq_one_letter_code
_entity_poly.pdbx_strand_id
1 'polypeptide(L)'
;MPSEGKFGVDPSVAADLLERAHSLGLSPYGISFHVGSQMTDPHAWDQPISDAIHIAKQLADKGIRLEMLDIGGGFPARYGSDVPSLTEFGTHIACLLENLPYPMSVVAEPGRSLVAEAGVLVCKVIQVVRRAETWWVHTDLGVFNGMMEVLESNGQLRYPITSSSSGHMRTYHVTGPTCDSQDTFAFDVNLPASLSEGDLLFIHSAGAYTTAYSTRFNGFDEPTTVHHYSR
;
A
#
# COMPACT_ATOMS: atom_id res chain seq x y z
N MET A 1 16.18 2.96 -5.74
CA MET A 1 15.38 2.77 -4.50
C MET A 1 14.38 1.67 -4.75
N PRO A 2 14.34 0.58 -3.97
CA PRO A 2 13.95 -0.69 -4.54
C PRO A 2 12.42 -0.78 -4.65
N SER A 3 11.97 -0.46 -5.84
CA SER A 3 11.12 -1.34 -6.64
C SER A 3 11.78 -2.71 -6.93
N GLU A 4 12.54 -3.26 -5.96
CA GLU A 4 13.46 -4.39 -6.14
C GLU A 4 14.43 -4.22 -7.34
N GLY A 5 14.80 -2.98 -7.66
CA GLY A 5 15.66 -2.65 -8.80
C GLY A 5 14.95 -2.52 -10.15
N LYS A 6 13.60 -2.58 -10.18
CA LYS A 6 12.81 -2.39 -11.40
C LYS A 6 12.85 -0.97 -11.98
N PHE A 7 12.99 0.04 -11.11
CA PHE A 7 12.90 1.47 -11.40
C PHE A 7 13.93 2.30 -10.65
N GLY A 8 14.18 3.50 -11.19
CA GLY A 8 15.15 4.45 -10.68
C GLY A 8 16.55 4.20 -11.24
N VAL A 9 17.38 5.23 -11.18
CA VAL A 9 18.81 5.18 -11.53
C VAL A 9 19.60 5.72 -10.35
N ASP A 10 20.90 5.42 -10.31
CA ASP A 10 21.80 6.00 -9.32
C ASP A 10 21.83 7.54 -9.39
N PRO A 11 22.03 8.25 -8.28
CA PRO A 11 22.04 9.71 -8.24
C PRO A 11 22.99 10.37 -9.26
N SER A 12 24.17 9.78 -9.47
CA SER A 12 25.13 10.27 -10.48
C SER A 12 24.59 10.15 -11.90
N VAL A 13 23.95 9.02 -12.22
CA VAL A 13 23.31 8.77 -13.52
C VAL A 13 22.11 9.71 -13.71
N ALA A 14 21.33 9.98 -12.65
CA ALA A 14 20.23 10.93 -12.71
C ALA A 14 20.71 12.34 -13.09
N ALA A 15 21.81 12.81 -12.48
CA ALA A 15 22.41 14.10 -12.82
C ALA A 15 22.85 14.13 -14.30
N ASP A 16 23.56 13.10 -14.77
CA ASP A 16 24.01 13.00 -16.16
C ASP A 16 22.82 13.02 -17.15
N LEU A 17 21.71 12.35 -16.82
CA LEU A 17 20.50 12.33 -17.64
C LEU A 17 19.83 13.70 -17.71
N LEU A 18 19.77 14.45 -16.60
CA LEU A 18 19.18 15.78 -16.54
C LEU A 18 20.03 16.80 -17.33
N GLU A 19 21.36 16.73 -17.22
CA GLU A 19 22.28 17.54 -18.03
C GLU A 19 22.16 17.20 -19.51
N ARG A 20 22.07 15.90 -19.83
CA ARG A 20 21.90 15.44 -21.21
C ARG A 20 20.59 15.95 -21.79
N ALA A 21 19.48 15.85 -21.04
CA ALA A 21 18.19 16.37 -21.45
C ALA A 21 18.27 17.87 -21.79
N HIS A 22 18.89 18.67 -20.92
CA HIS A 22 19.14 20.09 -21.17
C HIS A 22 19.94 20.32 -22.46
N SER A 23 21.04 19.58 -22.67
CA SER A 23 21.89 19.71 -23.87
C SER A 23 21.16 19.37 -25.19
N LEU A 24 20.08 18.59 -25.09
CA LEU A 24 19.22 18.22 -26.22
C LEU A 24 18.07 19.22 -26.44
N GLY A 25 18.00 20.30 -25.65
CA GLY A 25 16.93 21.29 -25.72
C GLY A 25 15.64 20.87 -25.00
N LEU A 26 15.67 19.79 -24.20
CA LEU A 26 14.56 19.43 -23.31
C LEU A 26 14.63 20.24 -22.02
N SER A 27 13.49 20.36 -21.34
CA SER A 27 13.40 20.99 -20.01
C SER A 27 13.52 19.93 -18.91
N PRO A 28 14.68 19.78 -18.24
CA PRO A 28 14.77 18.94 -17.05
C PRO A 28 13.95 19.57 -15.92
N TYR A 29 12.71 19.10 -15.74
CA TYR A 29 11.75 19.76 -14.85
C TYR A 29 11.96 19.45 -13.37
N GLY A 30 12.36 18.23 -13.03
CA GLY A 30 12.45 17.82 -11.64
C GLY A 30 13.02 16.42 -11.43
N ILE A 31 13.06 16.02 -10.16
CA ILE A 31 13.49 14.69 -9.70
C ILE A 31 12.32 14.05 -8.97
N SER A 32 12.10 12.76 -9.21
CA SER A 32 11.11 11.95 -8.49
C SER A 32 11.76 10.71 -7.88
N PHE A 33 11.30 10.29 -6.72
CA PHE A 33 11.67 9.01 -6.12
C PHE A 33 10.49 8.38 -5.38
N HIS A 34 10.62 7.11 -5.01
CA HIS A 34 9.64 6.40 -4.18
C HIS A 34 10.38 5.51 -3.18
N VAL A 35 10.05 5.60 -1.90
CA VAL A 35 10.78 4.88 -0.82
C VAL A 35 10.32 3.43 -0.64
N GLY A 36 9.14 3.09 -1.15
CA GLY A 36 8.52 1.78 -1.01
C GLY A 36 7.13 1.91 -0.39
N SER A 37 6.19 1.04 -0.75
CA SER A 37 4.83 1.08 -0.18
C SER A 37 4.83 0.64 1.28
N GLN A 38 3.88 1.13 2.07
CA GLN A 38 3.71 0.77 3.49
C GLN A 38 5.01 0.98 4.32
N MET A 39 5.71 2.09 4.05
CA MET A 39 6.94 2.46 4.74
C MET A 39 6.62 2.95 6.16
N THR A 40 7.06 2.22 7.18
CA THR A 40 6.80 2.57 8.58
C THR A 40 7.96 3.30 9.27
N ASP A 41 9.05 3.55 8.55
CA ASP A 41 10.19 4.33 9.04
C ASP A 41 10.14 5.77 8.51
N PRO A 42 9.92 6.79 9.36
CA PRO A 42 9.97 8.19 8.96
C PRO A 42 11.29 8.62 8.32
N HIS A 43 12.40 7.96 8.67
CA HIS A 43 13.74 8.27 8.14
C HIS A 43 13.99 7.74 6.73
N ALA A 44 13.05 7.00 6.13
CA ALA A 44 13.22 6.44 4.79
C ALA A 44 13.36 7.52 3.69
N TRP A 45 12.93 8.75 3.95
CA TRP A 45 13.06 9.89 3.04
C TRP A 45 14.41 10.62 3.15
N ASP A 46 15.22 10.36 4.18
CA ASP A 46 16.45 11.12 4.49
C ASP A 46 17.44 11.08 3.32
N GLN A 47 17.82 9.87 2.92
CA GLN A 47 18.79 9.66 1.85
C GLN A 47 18.29 10.16 0.48
N PRO A 48 17.09 9.77 -0.02
CA PRO A 48 16.66 10.22 -1.34
C PRO A 48 16.40 11.73 -1.43
N ILE A 49 15.93 12.39 -0.36
CA ILE A 49 15.83 13.86 -0.34
C ILE A 49 17.23 14.49 -0.36
N SER A 50 18.18 13.97 0.43
CA SER A 50 19.57 14.43 0.42
C SER A 50 20.21 14.31 -0.96
N ASP A 51 20.02 13.18 -1.64
CA ASP A 51 20.52 12.93 -3.00
C ASP A 51 19.90 13.92 -4.00
N ALA A 52 18.59 14.13 -3.93
CA ALA A 52 17.90 15.09 -4.80
C ALA A 52 18.40 16.53 -4.59
N ILE A 53 18.64 16.93 -3.33
CA ILE A 53 19.24 18.23 -2.98
C ILE A 53 20.65 18.35 -3.56
N HIS A 54 21.46 17.30 -3.48
CA HIS A 54 22.81 17.30 -4.04
C HIS A 54 22.80 17.47 -5.56
N ILE A 55 21.95 16.71 -6.26
CA ILE A 55 21.79 16.82 -7.72
C ILE A 55 21.29 18.23 -8.10
N ALA A 56 20.28 18.76 -7.40
CA ALA A 56 19.73 20.09 -7.67
C ALA A 56 20.77 21.21 -7.51
N LYS A 57 21.70 21.07 -6.55
CA LYS A 57 22.86 21.97 -6.36
C LYS A 57 23.84 21.86 -7.53
N GLN A 58 24.27 20.64 -7.87
CA GLN A 58 25.20 20.39 -8.98
C GLN A 58 24.69 20.97 -10.30
N LEU A 59 23.40 20.77 -10.61
CA LEU A 59 22.79 21.28 -11.84
C LEU A 59 22.69 22.81 -11.84
N ALA A 60 22.35 23.41 -10.70
CA ALA A 60 22.24 24.87 -10.60
C ALA A 60 23.58 25.58 -10.76
N ASP A 61 24.69 24.99 -10.30
CA ASP A 61 26.04 25.48 -10.56
C ASP A 61 26.38 25.49 -12.07
N LYS A 62 25.68 24.67 -12.87
CA LYS A 62 25.76 24.61 -14.33
C LYS A 62 24.70 25.47 -15.03
N GLY A 63 23.92 26.25 -14.29
CA GLY A 63 22.84 27.09 -14.83
C GLY A 63 21.55 26.34 -15.15
N ILE A 64 21.43 25.07 -14.74
CA ILE A 64 20.24 24.23 -14.92
C ILE A 64 19.47 24.21 -13.60
N ARG A 65 18.34 24.90 -13.53
CA ARG A 65 17.50 24.93 -12.33
C ARG A 65 16.33 23.97 -12.51
N LEU A 66 16.11 23.12 -11.52
CA LEU A 66 14.94 22.24 -11.47
C LEU A 66 13.76 23.00 -10.84
N GLU A 67 12.55 22.69 -11.26
CA GLU A 67 11.33 23.35 -10.77
C GLU A 67 10.60 22.49 -9.73
N MET A 68 10.79 21.17 -9.75
CA MET A 68 10.01 20.23 -8.94
C MET A 68 10.84 19.14 -8.26
N LEU A 69 10.49 18.83 -7.01
CA LEU A 69 10.86 17.62 -6.31
C LEU A 69 9.60 16.81 -5.99
N ASP A 70 9.52 15.60 -6.53
CA ASP A 70 8.48 14.62 -6.20
C ASP A 70 9.03 13.61 -5.20
N ILE A 71 8.48 13.62 -3.98
CA ILE A 71 8.90 12.74 -2.89
C ILE A 71 8.19 11.38 -2.93
N GLY A 72 7.33 11.15 -3.93
CA GLY A 72 6.58 9.93 -4.15
C GLY A 72 5.57 9.62 -3.05
N GLY A 73 5.21 8.35 -2.99
CA GLY A 73 4.37 7.77 -1.96
C GLY A 73 5.15 6.92 -0.97
N GLY A 74 4.41 6.03 -0.30
CA GLY A 74 4.97 5.10 0.69
C GLY A 74 4.38 5.26 2.08
N PHE A 75 3.70 6.37 2.34
CA PHE A 75 3.02 6.62 3.61
C PHE A 75 2.12 5.44 4.01
N PRO A 76 2.23 4.95 5.25
CA PRO A 76 1.58 3.72 5.66
C PRO A 76 0.09 3.95 5.98
N ALA A 77 -0.65 2.86 6.00
CA ALA A 77 -1.98 2.78 6.62
C ALA A 77 -1.99 1.68 7.70
N ARG A 78 -3.00 1.69 8.57
CA ARG A 78 -3.10 0.70 9.67
C ARG A 78 -3.76 -0.59 9.22
N TYR A 79 -3.08 -1.72 9.42
CA TYR A 79 -3.56 -3.09 9.17
C TYR A 79 -3.37 -3.95 10.43
N GLY A 80 -3.93 -3.52 11.57
CA GLY A 80 -3.89 -4.26 12.83
C GLY A 80 -2.71 -3.94 13.76
N SER A 81 -1.65 -3.29 13.27
CA SER A 81 -0.63 -2.66 14.10
C SER A 81 -0.65 -1.14 13.92
N ASP A 82 -0.25 -0.43 14.97
CA ASP A 82 -0.01 1.01 14.88
C ASP A 82 1.17 1.32 13.96
N VAL A 83 1.11 2.49 13.32
CA VAL A 83 2.13 3.04 12.43
C VAL A 83 2.33 4.52 12.78
N PRO A 84 3.49 5.12 12.45
CA PRO A 84 3.69 6.55 12.68
C PRO A 84 2.63 7.39 11.98
N SER A 85 2.27 8.52 12.58
CA SER A 85 1.23 9.39 12.04
C SER A 85 1.70 10.13 10.79
N LEU A 86 0.79 10.50 9.89
CA LEU A 86 1.13 11.35 8.74
C LEU A 86 1.74 12.70 9.16
N THR A 87 1.37 13.21 10.34
CA THR A 87 1.97 14.41 10.92
C THR A 87 3.45 14.19 11.22
N GLU A 88 3.82 13.03 11.77
CA GLU A 88 5.21 12.69 12.08
C GLU A 88 6.08 12.63 10.82
N PHE A 89 5.61 11.92 9.79
CA PHE A 89 6.27 11.92 8.47
C PHE A 89 6.36 13.34 7.90
N GLY A 90 5.26 14.10 7.92
CA GLY A 90 5.18 15.45 7.37
C GLY A 90 6.13 16.43 8.06
N THR A 91 6.21 16.39 9.39
CA THR A 91 7.14 17.23 10.16
C THR A 91 8.59 16.89 9.84
N HIS A 92 8.95 15.61 9.80
CA HIS A 92 10.31 15.18 9.50
C HIS A 92 10.74 15.56 8.08
N ILE A 93 9.89 15.26 7.09
CA ILE A 93 10.15 15.61 5.69
C ILE A 93 10.24 17.13 5.51
N ALA A 94 9.38 17.91 6.17
CA ALA A 94 9.45 19.38 6.11
C ALA A 94 10.82 19.91 6.56
N CYS A 95 11.39 19.37 7.64
CA CYS A 95 12.73 19.73 8.11
C CYS A 95 13.82 19.41 7.08
N LEU A 96 13.72 18.28 6.37
CA LEU A 96 14.68 17.94 5.30
C LEU A 96 14.60 18.94 4.14
N LEU A 97 13.39 19.34 3.75
CA LEU A 97 13.13 20.25 2.63
C LEU A 97 13.62 21.69 2.89
N GLU A 98 13.89 22.08 4.12
CA GLU A 98 14.55 23.37 4.44
C GLU A 98 15.95 23.48 3.80
N ASN A 99 16.57 22.35 3.45
CA ASN A 99 17.90 22.29 2.86
C ASN A 99 17.91 22.38 1.32
N LEU A 100 16.74 22.59 0.69
CA LEU A 100 16.65 22.81 -0.75
C LEU A 100 17.49 24.02 -1.16
N PRO A 101 18.26 23.92 -2.27
CA PRO A 101 19.17 25.01 -2.67
C PRO A 101 18.46 26.27 -3.14
N TYR A 102 17.18 26.17 -3.49
CA TYR A 102 16.32 27.24 -3.93
C TYR A 102 14.85 26.79 -3.84
N PRO A 103 13.88 27.73 -3.94
CA PRO A 103 12.46 27.37 -3.98
C PRO A 103 12.18 26.41 -5.14
N MET A 104 11.54 25.28 -4.81
CA MET A 104 11.06 24.27 -5.75
C MET A 104 9.63 23.89 -5.36
N SER A 105 8.83 23.49 -6.34
CA SER A 105 7.53 22.86 -6.06
C SER A 105 7.78 21.46 -5.49
N VAL A 106 7.22 21.18 -4.32
CA VAL A 106 7.29 19.84 -3.72
C VAL A 106 5.94 19.16 -3.87
N VAL A 107 5.95 17.98 -4.47
CA VAL A 107 4.76 17.14 -4.66
C VAL A 107 4.99 15.77 -4.03
N ALA A 108 3.89 15.09 -3.70
CA ALA A 108 3.89 13.73 -3.18
C ALA A 108 2.81 12.91 -3.88
N GLU A 109 2.98 11.59 -3.90
CA GLU A 109 2.10 10.63 -4.58
C GLU A 109 1.44 9.65 -3.57
N PRO A 110 0.69 10.13 -2.55
CA PRO A 110 0.08 9.24 -1.58
C PRO A 110 -1.07 8.43 -2.22
N GLY A 111 -0.96 7.10 -2.16
CA GLY A 111 -2.03 6.19 -2.56
C GLY A 111 -2.66 5.51 -1.34
N ARG A 112 -1.94 4.54 -0.77
CA ARG A 112 -2.41 3.70 0.35
C ARG A 112 -2.95 4.50 1.53
N SER A 113 -2.18 5.48 2.00
CA SER A 113 -2.54 6.30 3.16
C SER A 113 -3.82 7.11 2.97
N LEU A 114 -4.22 7.40 1.72
CA LEU A 114 -5.46 8.13 1.46
C LEU A 114 -6.70 7.25 1.55
N VAL A 115 -6.63 6.01 1.06
CA VAL A 115 -7.82 5.21 0.77
C VAL A 115 -7.92 3.90 1.54
N ALA A 116 -6.82 3.36 2.08
CA ALA A 116 -6.84 2.05 2.73
C ALA A 116 -7.86 1.97 3.87
N GLU A 117 -7.73 2.85 4.87
CA GLU A 117 -8.62 2.88 6.05
C GLU A 117 -10.07 3.31 5.72
N ALA A 118 -10.33 3.83 4.51
CA ALA A 118 -11.67 4.23 4.07
C ALA A 118 -12.49 3.06 3.48
N GLY A 119 -11.85 1.94 3.14
CA GLY A 119 -12.49 0.78 2.53
C GLY A 119 -12.70 -0.37 3.51
N VAL A 120 -13.87 -0.99 3.44
CA VAL A 120 -14.18 -2.26 4.11
C VAL A 120 -14.70 -3.22 3.05
N LEU A 121 -14.05 -4.37 2.88
CA LEU A 121 -14.60 -5.45 2.08
C LEU A 121 -15.54 -6.28 2.97
N VAL A 122 -16.70 -6.61 2.43
CA VAL A 122 -17.71 -7.41 3.12
C VAL A 122 -17.91 -8.69 2.32
N CYS A 123 -17.78 -9.83 2.98
CA CYS A 123 -17.99 -11.14 2.37
C CYS A 123 -18.89 -12.01 3.22
N LYS A 124 -19.52 -12.99 2.59
CA LYS A 124 -20.37 -13.98 3.25
C LYS A 124 -19.59 -15.25 3.52
N VAL A 125 -19.84 -15.85 4.67
CA VAL A 125 -19.41 -17.20 4.99
C VAL A 125 -20.24 -18.20 4.19
N ILE A 126 -19.58 -18.96 3.33
CA ILE A 126 -20.17 -20.07 2.57
C ILE A 126 -20.18 -21.34 3.43
N GLN A 127 -19.10 -21.59 4.17
CA GLN A 127 -18.98 -22.80 4.97
C GLN A 127 -17.99 -22.62 6.12
N VAL A 128 -18.32 -23.18 7.28
CA VAL A 128 -17.36 -23.39 8.38
C VAL A 128 -17.12 -24.88 8.53
N VAL A 129 -15.87 -25.31 8.46
CA VAL A 129 -15.51 -26.74 8.51
C VAL A 129 -14.25 -26.96 9.33
N ARG A 130 -14.20 -28.06 10.09
CA ARG A 130 -12.99 -28.52 10.75
C ARG A 130 -12.30 -29.54 9.86
N ARG A 131 -11.02 -29.31 9.54
CA ARG A 131 -10.16 -30.25 8.81
C ARG A 131 -8.98 -30.60 9.72
N ALA A 132 -8.92 -31.87 10.14
CA ALA A 132 -8.02 -32.30 11.22
C ALA A 132 -8.18 -31.41 12.47
N GLU A 133 -7.12 -30.75 12.91
CA GLU A 133 -7.12 -29.87 14.08
C GLU A 133 -7.36 -28.39 13.75
N THR A 134 -7.52 -28.03 12.47
CA THR A 134 -7.67 -26.65 12.01
C THR A 134 -9.11 -26.37 11.62
N TRP A 135 -9.63 -25.21 12.04
CA TRP A 135 -10.93 -24.70 11.58
C TRP A 135 -10.75 -23.77 10.39
N TRP A 136 -11.62 -23.94 9.40
CA TRP A 136 -11.60 -23.21 8.13
C TRP A 136 -12.93 -22.50 7.92
N VAL A 137 -12.84 -21.27 7.41
CA VAL A 137 -13.98 -20.47 6.97
C VAL A 137 -13.81 -20.22 5.48
N HIS A 138 -14.71 -20.78 4.68
CA HIS A 138 -14.79 -20.54 3.24
C HIS A 138 -15.72 -19.33 3.00
N THR A 139 -15.27 -18.38 2.20
CA THR A 139 -15.99 -17.13 1.91
C THR A 139 -16.19 -16.92 0.41
N ASP A 140 -17.11 -16.02 0.06
CA ASP A 140 -17.32 -15.58 -1.34
C ASP A 140 -16.34 -14.47 -1.80
N LEU A 141 -15.36 -14.14 -0.96
CA LEU A 141 -14.24 -13.25 -1.26
C LEU A 141 -12.93 -14.00 -1.04
N GLY A 142 -11.98 -13.83 -1.94
CA GLY A 142 -10.67 -14.48 -1.87
C GLY A 142 -9.53 -13.57 -2.30
N VAL A 143 -8.33 -14.14 -2.38
CA VAL A 143 -7.12 -13.50 -2.93
C VAL A 143 -7.40 -12.95 -4.32
N PHE A 144 -7.97 -13.77 -5.21
CA PHE A 144 -8.21 -13.40 -6.61
C PHE A 144 -9.36 -12.42 -6.81
N ASN A 145 -10.16 -12.15 -5.77
CA ASN A 145 -11.33 -11.29 -5.81
C ASN A 145 -11.14 -10.00 -5.00
N GLY A 146 -9.92 -9.68 -4.57
CA GLY A 146 -9.62 -8.42 -3.91
C GLY A 146 -8.66 -8.50 -2.73
N MET A 147 -8.13 -9.69 -2.41
CA MET A 147 -7.14 -9.88 -1.34
C MET A 147 -5.73 -10.24 -1.86
N MET A 148 -5.44 -9.92 -3.12
CA MET A 148 -4.18 -10.26 -3.81
C MET A 148 -2.94 -9.77 -3.06
N GLU A 149 -3.05 -8.63 -2.39
CA GLU A 149 -1.96 -8.02 -1.64
C GLU A 149 -1.46 -8.88 -0.47
N VAL A 150 -2.29 -9.80 0.04
CA VAL A 150 -1.84 -10.77 1.05
C VAL A 150 -0.76 -11.68 0.47
N LEU A 151 -0.87 -12.09 -0.79
CA LEU A 151 0.17 -12.87 -1.47
C LEU A 151 1.37 -12.00 -1.83
N GLU A 152 1.16 -10.81 -2.40
CA GLU A 152 2.27 -9.92 -2.80
C GLU A 152 3.13 -9.50 -1.60
N SER A 153 2.52 -9.29 -0.44
CA SER A 153 3.22 -9.00 0.81
C SER A 153 3.78 -10.25 1.51
N ASN A 154 3.64 -11.44 0.92
CA ASN A 154 4.02 -12.72 1.52
C ASN A 154 3.45 -12.89 2.95
N GLY A 155 2.19 -12.50 3.15
CA GLY A 155 1.48 -12.56 4.43
C GLY A 155 1.90 -11.52 5.48
N GLN A 156 2.74 -10.54 5.12
CA GLN A 156 3.12 -9.45 6.04
C GLN A 156 1.96 -8.49 6.29
N LEU A 157 1.11 -8.24 5.29
CA LEU A 157 -0.04 -7.36 5.42
C LEU A 157 -1.24 -8.11 6.02
N ARG A 158 -1.60 -7.77 7.27
CA ARG A 158 -2.65 -8.48 8.03
C ARG A 158 -3.90 -7.62 8.20
N TYR A 159 -4.88 -7.79 7.34
CA TYR A 159 -6.14 -7.04 7.44
C TYR A 159 -6.89 -7.40 8.73
N PRO A 160 -7.38 -6.42 9.52
CA PRO A 160 -8.27 -6.70 10.64
C PRO A 160 -9.60 -7.28 10.12
N ILE A 161 -10.07 -8.37 10.75
CA ILE A 161 -11.31 -9.04 10.36
C ILE A 161 -12.27 -9.07 11.55
N THR A 162 -13.50 -8.62 11.33
CA THR A 162 -14.61 -8.76 12.29
C THR A 162 -15.78 -9.52 11.65
N SER A 163 -16.75 -9.97 12.45
CA SER A 163 -17.92 -10.72 11.95
C SER A 163 -19.24 -10.13 12.42
N SER A 164 -20.34 -10.48 11.74
CA SER A 164 -21.71 -10.23 12.21
C SER A 164 -22.09 -11.06 13.44
N SER A 165 -21.42 -12.19 13.66
CA SER A 165 -21.64 -13.09 14.81
C SER A 165 -20.87 -12.60 16.05
N SER A 166 -21.23 -13.14 17.22
CA SER A 166 -20.56 -12.85 18.49
C SER A 166 -20.50 -14.09 19.39
N GLY A 167 -19.59 -14.07 20.36
CA GLY A 167 -19.43 -15.19 21.31
C GLY A 167 -17.96 -15.40 21.67
N HIS A 168 -17.67 -16.58 22.25
CA HIS A 168 -16.29 -16.97 22.54
C HIS A 168 -15.49 -17.13 21.24
N MET A 169 -14.21 -16.77 21.29
CA MET A 169 -13.35 -16.77 20.11
C MET A 169 -12.77 -18.17 19.84
N ARG A 170 -12.57 -18.46 18.56
CA ARG A 170 -11.89 -19.64 18.04
C ARG A 170 -10.95 -19.19 16.92
N THR A 171 -9.83 -19.88 16.76
CA THR A 171 -8.87 -19.62 15.70
C THR A 171 -9.27 -20.32 14.40
N TYR A 172 -9.22 -19.59 13.29
CA TYR A 172 -9.58 -20.05 11.95
C TYR A 172 -8.51 -19.69 10.91
N HIS A 173 -8.51 -20.42 9.81
CA HIS A 173 -8.02 -19.94 8.52
C HIS A 173 -9.21 -19.49 7.67
N VAL A 174 -9.05 -18.38 6.94
CA VAL A 174 -10.08 -17.81 6.08
C VAL A 174 -9.63 -17.90 4.63
N THR A 175 -10.44 -18.54 3.80
CA THR A 175 -10.12 -18.88 2.42
C THR A 175 -11.25 -18.51 1.48
N GLY A 176 -10.90 -18.15 0.25
CA GLY A 176 -11.81 -17.69 -0.77
C GLY A 176 -12.57 -18.80 -1.48
N PRO A 177 -13.33 -18.42 -2.52
CA PRO A 177 -14.26 -19.31 -3.20
C PRO A 177 -13.61 -20.16 -4.30
N THR A 178 -12.36 -19.88 -4.68
CA THR A 178 -11.72 -20.51 -5.83
C THR A 178 -11.21 -21.92 -5.50
N CYS A 179 -10.88 -22.68 -6.54
CA CYS A 179 -10.30 -24.01 -6.39
C CYS A 179 -8.78 -23.99 -6.10
N ASP A 180 -8.14 -22.82 -6.08
CA ASP A 180 -6.69 -22.70 -5.92
C ASP A 180 -6.31 -22.67 -4.43
N SER A 181 -5.30 -23.46 -4.08
CA SER A 181 -4.75 -23.50 -2.72
C SER A 181 -4.19 -22.15 -2.22
N GLN A 182 -3.80 -21.25 -3.13
CA GLN A 182 -3.30 -19.93 -2.77
C GLN A 182 -4.41 -18.95 -2.40
N ASP A 183 -5.68 -19.33 -2.51
CA ASP A 183 -6.82 -18.46 -2.21
C ASP A 183 -7.10 -18.26 -0.71
N THR A 184 -6.13 -18.58 0.15
CA THR A 184 -6.23 -18.36 1.59
C THR A 184 -5.61 -17.02 1.94
N PHE A 185 -6.43 -16.05 2.35
CA PHE A 185 -5.99 -14.68 2.60
C PHE A 185 -5.82 -14.35 4.09
N ALA A 186 -6.18 -15.27 5.00
CA ALA A 186 -5.91 -15.06 6.42
C ALA A 186 -5.65 -16.38 7.17
N PHE A 187 -4.55 -16.41 7.91
CA PHE A 187 -4.17 -17.53 8.77
C PHE A 187 -4.22 -17.12 10.24
N ASP A 188 -4.57 -18.07 11.09
CA ASP A 188 -4.67 -17.93 12.55
C ASP A 188 -5.48 -16.71 13.04
N VAL A 189 -6.63 -16.45 12.42
CA VAL A 189 -7.53 -15.35 12.80
C VAL A 189 -8.49 -15.81 13.88
N ASN A 190 -8.58 -15.04 14.97
CA ASN A 190 -9.58 -15.29 15.99
C ASN A 190 -10.92 -14.69 15.56
N LEU A 191 -11.94 -15.53 15.40
CA LEU A 191 -13.32 -15.14 15.11
C LEU A 191 -14.29 -15.86 16.08
N PRO A 192 -15.55 -15.41 16.23
CA PRO A 192 -16.52 -16.09 17.07
C PRO A 192 -16.71 -17.57 16.68
N ALA A 193 -16.78 -18.43 17.68
CA ALA A 193 -17.04 -19.87 17.49
C ALA A 193 -18.46 -20.19 17.02
N SER A 194 -19.36 -19.21 17.12
CA SER A 194 -20.75 -19.24 16.65
C SER A 194 -20.90 -18.91 15.16
N LEU A 195 -19.80 -18.58 14.47
CA LEU A 195 -19.79 -18.27 13.05
C LEU A 195 -20.39 -19.43 12.23
N SER A 196 -21.28 -19.10 11.30
CA SER A 196 -22.07 -20.06 10.53
C SER A 196 -22.27 -19.59 9.08
N GLU A 197 -22.76 -20.48 8.22
CA GLU A 197 -23.12 -20.14 6.85
C GLU A 197 -24.10 -18.96 6.80
N GLY A 198 -23.84 -18.01 5.90
CA GLY A 198 -24.64 -16.80 5.74
C GLY A 198 -24.21 -15.62 6.60
N ASP A 199 -23.40 -15.84 7.64
CA ASP A 199 -22.80 -14.75 8.42
C ASP A 199 -21.87 -13.90 7.55
N LEU A 200 -21.68 -12.63 7.94
CA LEU A 200 -20.81 -11.70 7.24
C LEU A 200 -19.47 -11.56 7.96
N LEU A 201 -18.40 -11.48 7.17
CA LEU A 201 -17.11 -10.98 7.62
C LEU A 201 -16.86 -9.59 7.03
N PHE A 202 -16.23 -8.73 7.83
CA PHE A 202 -15.82 -7.38 7.48
C PHE A 202 -14.30 -7.31 7.55
N ILE A 203 -13.67 -7.10 6.40
CA ILE A 203 -12.24 -6.96 6.24
C ILE A 203 -11.93 -5.46 6.19
N HIS A 204 -11.36 -4.93 7.25
CA HIS A 204 -11.07 -3.51 7.41
C HIS A 204 -9.78 -3.10 6.72
N SER A 205 -9.60 -1.80 6.49
CA SER A 205 -8.44 -1.22 5.81
C SER A 205 -8.24 -1.74 4.38
N ALA A 206 -9.34 -2.10 3.72
CA ALA A 206 -9.36 -2.78 2.44
C ALA A 206 -9.65 -1.85 1.25
N GLY A 207 -9.35 -0.55 1.35
CA GLY A 207 -9.60 0.41 0.27
C GLY A 207 -8.46 0.61 -0.73
N ALA A 208 -7.24 0.17 -0.42
CA ALA A 208 -6.08 0.31 -1.29
C ALA A 208 -5.64 -1.06 -1.82
N TYR A 209 -5.34 -1.14 -3.12
CA TYR A 209 -4.78 -2.35 -3.78
C TYR A 209 -5.58 -3.64 -3.55
N THR A 210 -6.90 -3.51 -3.38
CA THR A 210 -7.82 -4.63 -3.22
C THR A 210 -8.57 -4.89 -4.52
N THR A 211 -9.70 -4.22 -4.75
CA THR A 211 -10.48 -4.32 -6.00
C THR A 211 -9.70 -3.83 -7.23
N ALA A 212 -8.64 -3.05 -7.05
CA ALA A 212 -7.74 -2.69 -8.14
C ALA A 212 -7.00 -3.91 -8.75
N TYR A 213 -6.91 -5.02 -8.00
CA TYR A 213 -6.30 -6.29 -8.44
C TYR A 213 -7.32 -7.43 -8.55
N SER A 214 -8.63 -7.15 -8.45
CA SER A 214 -9.61 -8.22 -8.57
C SER A 214 -9.63 -8.79 -9.99
N THR A 215 -10.00 -10.07 -10.06
CA THR A 215 -10.15 -10.80 -11.30
C THR A 215 -11.45 -11.58 -11.27
N ARG A 216 -11.86 -12.10 -12.43
CA ARG A 216 -12.97 -13.05 -12.55
C ARG A 216 -12.48 -14.50 -12.63
N PHE A 217 -11.40 -14.81 -11.91
CA PHE A 217 -10.85 -16.17 -11.87
C PHE A 217 -11.92 -17.15 -11.34
N ASN A 218 -11.96 -18.35 -11.93
CA ASN A 218 -13.03 -19.34 -11.77
C ASN A 218 -14.47 -18.84 -12.07
N GLY A 219 -14.62 -17.64 -12.68
CA GLY A 219 -15.91 -17.07 -13.02
C GLY A 219 -16.62 -16.37 -11.85
N PHE A 220 -15.97 -16.21 -10.70
CA PHE A 220 -16.52 -15.42 -9.60
C PHE A 220 -16.51 -13.92 -9.95
N ASP A 221 -17.56 -13.22 -9.54
CA ASP A 221 -17.66 -11.79 -9.78
C ASP A 221 -16.74 -11.00 -8.84
N GLU A 222 -16.40 -9.79 -9.28
CA GLU A 222 -15.62 -8.86 -8.48
C GLU A 222 -16.52 -8.16 -7.44
N PRO A 223 -15.97 -7.73 -6.29
CA PRO A 223 -16.74 -7.03 -5.28
C PRO A 223 -17.40 -5.77 -5.84
N THR A 224 -18.70 -5.60 -5.59
CA THR A 224 -19.40 -4.36 -5.93
C THR A 224 -19.03 -3.26 -4.95
N THR A 225 -18.57 -2.11 -5.46
CA THR A 225 -18.23 -0.95 -4.63
C THR A 225 -19.49 -0.12 -4.33
N VAL A 226 -19.75 0.12 -3.05
CA VAL A 226 -20.84 1.01 -2.59
C VAL A 226 -20.22 2.16 -1.82
N HIS A 227 -20.51 3.40 -2.25
CA HIS A 227 -19.97 4.59 -1.60
C HIS A 227 -20.90 5.07 -0.48
N HIS A 228 -20.33 5.27 0.70
CA HIS A 228 -21.00 5.87 1.84
C HIS A 228 -20.36 7.22 2.15
N TYR A 229 -21.18 8.25 2.29
CA TYR A 229 -20.74 9.59 2.66
C TYR A 229 -21.48 9.99 3.94
N SER A 230 -20.75 10.35 4.99
CA SER A 230 -21.36 11.03 6.13
C SER A 230 -21.80 12.42 5.68
N ARG A 231 -23.03 12.82 6.03
CA ARG A 231 -23.50 14.19 5.84
C ARG A 231 -22.84 15.14 6.82
#